data_AF-F4Q4N1-F1
#
_entry.id   AF-F4Q4N1-F1
#
_cell.length_a   1.000
_cell.length_b   1.000
_cell.length_c   1.000
_cell.angle_alpha   90.00
_cell.angle_beta   90.00
_cell.angle_gamma   90.00
#
_symmetry.space_group_name_H-M   'P 1'
#
loop_
_entity.id
_entity.type
_entity.pdbx_description
1 polymer ?
#
loop_
_entity_poly.entity_id
_entity_poly.type
_entity_poly.pdbx_seq_one_letter_code
_entity_poly.pdbx_strand_id
1 'polypeptide(L)'
;MIVESAQHYAWQPYPPFIKAVYPSFTANGSLVTLIGDNFGDDTNNRISVNVSTSNIPCNIKFATSTQIICQLESSLVGTTKLLPISISVDDIYTQTYKPHI
;
A
#
# COMPACT_ATOMS: atom_id res chain seq x y z
N MET A 1 -4.04 -10.26 42.02
CA MET A 1 -2.96 -10.79 41.15
C MET A 1 -3.31 -10.35 39.74
N ILE A 2 -2.80 -9.20 39.31
CA ILE A 2 -2.92 -8.72 37.94
C ILE A 2 -1.85 -9.44 37.14
N VAL A 3 -2.26 -10.33 36.24
CA VAL A 3 -1.39 -10.85 35.19
C VAL A 3 -1.46 -9.86 34.04
N GLU A 4 -0.67 -8.79 34.12
CA GLU A 4 -0.27 -8.07 32.91
C GLU A 4 0.61 -9.04 32.13
N SER A 5 0.00 -9.70 31.14
CA SER A 5 0.73 -10.37 30.08
C SER A 5 1.48 -9.31 29.29
N ALA A 6 2.68 -8.97 29.74
CA ALA A 6 3.71 -8.40 28.89
C ALA A 6 4.04 -9.45 27.83
N GLN A 7 3.20 -9.52 26.79
CA GLN A 7 3.56 -10.21 25.56
C GLN A 7 4.81 -9.50 25.06
N HIS A 8 5.90 -10.28 25.04
CA HIS A 8 7.18 -9.97 24.41
C HIS A 8 7.05 -8.86 23.37
N TYR A 9 7.91 -7.84 23.46
CA TYR A 9 8.26 -6.98 22.32
C TYR A 9 8.89 -7.86 21.23
N ALA A 10 8.10 -8.71 20.60
CA ALA A 10 8.45 -9.40 19.39
C ALA A 10 8.59 -8.32 18.32
N TRP A 11 9.77 -8.25 17.71
CA TRP A 11 10.09 -7.48 16.51
C TRP A 11 8.85 -6.96 15.78
N GLN A 12 8.54 -5.66 15.94
CA GLN A 12 7.53 -5.04 15.10
C GLN A 12 8.03 -5.10 13.65
N PRO A 13 7.27 -5.66 12.70
CA PRO A 13 7.57 -5.47 11.29
C PRO A 13 7.59 -3.97 11.05
N TYR A 14 8.66 -3.47 10.43
CA TYR A 14 8.66 -2.09 9.99
C TYR A 14 7.48 -1.92 9.02
N PRO A 15 6.56 -0.98 9.25
CA PRO A 15 5.38 -0.84 8.42
C PRO A 15 5.79 -0.55 6.96
N PRO A 16 4.96 -0.96 5.98
CA PRO A 16 5.22 -0.67 4.58
C PRO A 16 5.28 0.84 4.36
N PHE A 17 6.38 1.33 3.81
CA PHE A 17 6.62 2.76 3.64
C PHE A 17 6.67 3.14 2.17
N ILE A 18 5.79 4.04 1.72
CA ILE A 18 5.76 4.50 0.32
C ILE A 18 6.63 5.75 0.19
N LYS A 19 7.67 5.65 -0.63
CA LYS A 19 8.57 6.76 -1.00
C LYS A 19 8.07 7.52 -2.22
N ALA A 20 7.57 6.80 -3.23
CA ALA A 20 7.13 7.38 -4.49
C ALA A 20 6.08 6.52 -5.18
N VAL A 21 5.32 7.16 -6.07
CA VAL A 21 4.33 6.52 -6.94
C VAL A 21 4.48 7.02 -8.37
N TYR A 22 4.40 6.11 -9.33
CA TYR A 22 4.47 6.41 -10.75
C TYR A 22 3.42 5.61 -11.55
N PRO A 23 2.73 6.21 -12.53
CA PRO A 23 2.65 7.64 -12.76
C PRO A 23 1.92 8.35 -11.60
N SER A 24 2.14 9.66 -11.44
CA SER A 24 1.48 10.45 -10.39
C SER A 24 -0.02 10.70 -10.67
N PHE A 25 -0.44 10.42 -11.89
CA PHE A 25 -1.82 10.45 -12.38
C PHE A 25 -2.05 9.23 -13.26
N THR A 26 -3.22 8.61 -13.19
CA THR A 26 -3.53 7.41 -13.97
C THR A 26 -4.83 7.57 -14.74
N ALA A 27 -4.94 6.87 -15.85
CA ALA A 27 -6.19 6.62 -16.56
C ALA A 27 -6.72 5.21 -16.23
N ASN A 28 -7.92 4.90 -16.70
CA ASN A 28 -8.63 3.65 -16.43
C ASN A 28 -7.77 2.41 -16.68
N GLY A 29 -7.67 1.50 -15.71
CA GLY A 29 -6.96 0.23 -15.88
C GLY A 29 -5.44 0.35 -16.05
N SER A 30 -4.86 1.52 -15.77
CA SER A 30 -3.41 1.75 -15.89
C SER A 30 -2.62 0.99 -14.84
N LEU A 31 -1.37 0.69 -15.19
CA LEU A 31 -0.38 0.18 -14.25
C LEU A 31 0.14 1.32 -13.36
N VAL A 32 0.30 1.00 -12.08
CA VAL A 32 0.86 1.87 -11.05
C VAL A 32 2.05 1.15 -10.43
N THR A 33 3.16 1.87 -10.35
CA THR A 33 4.38 1.46 -9.67
C THR A 33 4.50 2.21 -8.36
N LEU A 34 4.50 1.48 -7.26
CA LEU A 34 4.83 1.97 -5.92
C LEU A 34 6.29 1.65 -5.62
N ILE A 35 7.03 2.62 -5.11
CA ILE A 35 8.42 2.48 -4.67
C ILE A 35 8.47 2.77 -3.18
N GLY A 36 9.13 1.92 -2.42
CA GLY A 36 9.12 2.01 -0.97
C GLY A 36 10.03 1.00 -0.29
N ASP A 37 9.66 0.66 0.94
CA ASP A 37 10.34 -0.35 1.77
C ASP A 37 9.31 -1.20 2.52
N ASN A 38 9.76 -2.38 2.94
CA ASN A 38 8.98 -3.32 3.76
C ASN A 38 7.67 -3.79 3.12
N PHE A 39 7.62 -3.85 1.78
CA PHE A 39 6.46 -4.38 1.06
C PHE A 39 6.33 -5.91 1.13
N GLY A 40 7.39 -6.61 1.59
CA GLY A 40 7.45 -8.06 1.60
C GLY A 40 7.59 -8.66 0.20
N ASP A 41 7.15 -9.89 0.01
CA ASP A 41 6.94 -10.50 -1.31
C ASP A 41 5.48 -10.97 -1.41
N ASP A 42 4.91 -10.98 -2.63
CA ASP A 42 3.51 -11.37 -2.83
C ASP A 42 3.33 -12.89 -2.91
N THR A 43 4.19 -13.67 -2.25
CA THR A 43 4.20 -15.14 -2.40
C THR A 43 2.94 -15.81 -1.83
N ASN A 44 2.03 -15.08 -1.19
CA ASN A 44 0.83 -15.61 -0.55
C ASN A 44 -0.39 -14.65 -0.56
N ASN A 45 -0.50 -13.70 -1.50
CA ASN A 45 -1.61 -12.74 -1.56
C ASN A 45 -1.81 -11.93 -0.26
N ARG A 46 -0.71 -11.65 0.45
CA ARG A 46 -0.71 -10.93 1.74
C ARG A 46 -0.64 -9.42 1.58
N ILE A 47 -0.42 -8.95 0.36
CA ILE A 47 -0.28 -7.54 0.03
C ILE A 47 -1.61 -7.04 -0.52
N SER A 48 -2.15 -5.99 0.09
CA SER A 48 -3.30 -5.25 -0.43
C SER A 48 -2.95 -3.79 -0.64
N VAL A 49 -3.43 -3.23 -1.75
CA VAL A 49 -3.24 -1.83 -2.11
C VAL A 49 -4.56 -1.24 -2.55
N ASN A 50 -4.95 -0.13 -1.91
CA ASN A 50 -6.11 0.67 -2.29
C ASN A 50 -5.67 2.12 -2.52
N VAL A 51 -6.25 2.76 -3.53
CA VAL A 51 -5.93 4.14 -3.89
C VAL A 51 -7.15 5.04 -3.81
N SER A 52 -6.90 6.33 -3.66
CA SER A 52 -7.88 7.41 -3.54
C SER A 52 -8.83 7.30 -2.35
N THR A 53 -9.65 8.33 -2.17
CA THR A 53 -10.72 8.34 -1.17
C THR A 53 -11.84 7.35 -1.49
N SER A 54 -11.91 6.85 -2.73
CA SER A 54 -12.88 5.85 -3.16
C SER A 54 -12.43 4.41 -2.90
N ASN A 55 -11.26 4.21 -2.27
CA ASN A 55 -10.70 2.90 -1.92
C ASN A 55 -10.63 1.93 -3.11
N ILE A 56 -10.24 2.42 -4.29
CA ILE A 56 -10.16 1.60 -5.51
C ILE A 56 -9.06 0.55 -5.34
N PRO A 57 -9.36 -0.76 -5.48
CA PRO A 57 -8.35 -1.80 -5.37
C PRO A 57 -7.33 -1.73 -6.52
N CYS A 58 -6.07 -2.00 -6.18
CA CYS A 58 -4.98 -2.15 -7.13
C CYS A 58 -4.50 -3.61 -7.13
N ASN A 59 -4.82 -4.33 -8.20
CA ASN A 59 -4.47 -5.74 -8.35
C ASN A 59 -2.97 -5.91 -8.57
N ILE A 60 -2.29 -6.53 -7.60
CA ILE A 60 -0.85 -6.77 -7.64
C ILE A 60 -0.50 -7.64 -8.85
N LYS A 61 0.47 -7.19 -9.65
CA LYS A 61 1.04 -7.92 -10.79
C LYS A 61 2.46 -8.39 -10.49
N PHE A 62 3.17 -7.63 -9.67
CA PHE A 62 4.52 -7.92 -9.25
C PHE A 62 4.79 -7.22 -7.92
N ALA A 63 5.47 -7.89 -7.00
CA ALA A 63 5.91 -7.29 -5.74
C ALA A 63 7.27 -7.81 -5.33
N THR A 64 8.09 -6.90 -4.82
CA THR A 64 9.32 -7.14 -4.07
C THR A 64 9.28 -6.28 -2.81
N SER A 65 10.27 -6.45 -1.95
CA SER A 65 10.35 -5.70 -0.69
C SER A 65 10.44 -4.18 -0.87
N THR A 66 10.76 -3.69 -2.06
CA THR A 66 10.94 -2.26 -2.37
C THR A 66 10.11 -1.74 -3.55
N GLN A 67 9.41 -2.61 -4.27
CA GLN A 67 8.62 -2.22 -5.43
C GLN A 67 7.36 -3.06 -5.57
N ILE A 68 6.23 -2.39 -5.82
CA ILE A 68 4.97 -3.04 -6.21
C ILE A 68 4.54 -2.47 -7.56
N ILE A 69 4.16 -3.35 -8.49
CA ILE A 69 3.47 -2.98 -9.71
C ILE A 69 2.07 -3.57 -9.63
N CYS A 70 1.06 -2.73 -9.74
CA CYS A 70 -0.34 -3.13 -9.64
C CYS A 70 -1.19 -2.47 -10.72
N GLN A 71 -2.34 -3.07 -11.03
CA GLN A 71 -3.29 -2.57 -12.01
C GLN A 71 -4.58 -2.14 -11.31
N LEU A 72 -5.04 -0.92 -11.58
CA LEU A 72 -6.29 -0.43 -10.99
C LEU A 72 -7.50 -1.18 -11.55
N GLU A 73 -8.40 -1.64 -10.67
CA GLU A 73 -9.62 -2.37 -11.07
C GLU A 73 -10.62 -1.51 -11.82
N SER A 74 -10.70 -0.24 -11.45
CA SER A 74 -11.62 0.70 -12.06
C SER A 74 -10.95 2.06 -12.24
N SER A 75 -11.57 2.87 -13.08
CA SER A 75 -11.17 4.27 -13.23
C SER A 75 -11.36 5.00 -11.92
N LEU A 76 -10.42 5.89 -11.61
CA LEU A 76 -10.70 7.01 -10.72
C LEU A 76 -11.71 7.92 -11.44
N VAL A 77 -13.01 7.73 -11.18
CA VAL A 77 -14.06 8.50 -11.86
C VAL A 77 -14.08 9.91 -11.26
N GLY A 78 -13.89 10.93 -12.09
CA GLY A 78 -13.95 12.34 -11.68
C GLY A 78 -12.70 12.90 -10.98
N THR A 79 -11.67 12.08 -10.72
CA THR A 79 -10.36 12.54 -10.21
C THR A 79 -9.24 11.71 -10.83
N THR A 80 -8.07 12.27 -11.09
CA THR A 80 -6.87 11.49 -11.52
C THR A 80 -5.89 11.30 -10.37
N LYS A 81 -6.33 11.54 -9.14
CA LYS A 81 -5.48 11.54 -7.95
C LYS A 81 -5.47 10.16 -7.30
N LEU A 82 -4.28 9.59 -7.17
CA LEU A 82 -4.05 8.31 -6.50
C LEU A 82 -4.11 8.40 -4.97
N LEU A 83 -3.95 9.60 -4.41
CA LEU A 83 -3.87 9.77 -2.96
C LEU A 83 -5.27 9.90 -2.31
N PRO A 84 -5.45 9.37 -1.09
CA PRO A 84 -4.48 8.61 -0.31
C PRO A 84 -4.20 7.21 -0.88
N ILE A 85 -2.98 6.70 -0.68
CA ILE A 85 -2.64 5.31 -0.98
C ILE A 85 -2.59 4.56 0.34
N SER A 86 -3.34 3.48 0.44
CA SER A 86 -3.33 2.56 1.58
C SER A 86 -2.68 1.27 1.14
N ILE A 87 -1.71 0.80 1.93
CA ILE A 87 -1.03 -0.47 1.72
C ILE A 87 -1.10 -1.29 3.01
N SER A 88 -1.40 -2.58 2.89
CA SER A 88 -1.28 -3.54 3.98
C SER A 88 -0.43 -4.72 3.55
N VAL A 89 0.41 -5.18 4.47
CA VAL A 89 1.19 -6.41 4.36
C VAL A 89 0.89 -7.22 5.62
N ASP A 90 0.24 -8.38 5.45
CA ASP A 90 -0.39 -9.11 6.55
C ASP A 90 -1.36 -8.18 7.34
N ASP A 91 -1.18 -8.01 8.65
CA ASP A 91 -2.01 -7.17 9.51
C ASP A 91 -1.44 -5.75 9.72
N ILE A 92 -0.31 -5.42 9.09
CA ILE A 92 0.35 -4.11 9.24
C ILE A 92 -0.04 -3.22 8.06
N TYR A 93 -0.60 -2.04 8.36
CA TYR A 93 -1.07 -1.10 7.35
C TYR A 93 -0.38 0.25 7.44
N THR A 94 -0.35 0.98 6.32
CA THR A 94 0.08 2.37 6.24
C THR A 94 -0.78 3.12 5.23
N GLN A 95 -1.07 4.38 5.52
CA GLN A 95 -1.80 5.26 4.62
C GLN A 95 -0.97 6.52 4.34
N THR A 96 -0.75 6.80 3.06
CA THR A 96 0.06 7.92 2.60
C THR A 96 -0.82 8.99 1.96
N TYR A 97 -0.66 10.22 2.42
CA TYR A 97 -1.33 11.42 1.91
C TYR A 97 -0.36 12.32 1.15
N LYS A 98 -0.91 13.29 0.41
CA LYS A 98 -0.07 14.31 -0.22
C LYS A 98 0.63 15.12 0.87
N PRO A 99 1.95 15.36 0.80
CA PRO A 99 2.60 16.29 1.70
C PRO A 99 1.91 17.66 1.62
N HIS A 100 1.49 18.21 2.76
CA HIS A 100 1.11 19.61 2.85
C HIS A 100 2.41 20.42 2.73
N ILE A 101 2.54 21.18 1.65
CA ILE A 101 3.59 22.18 1.44
C ILE A 101 2.98 23.54 1.74
#